data_AF-A0A7Y4U813-F1
#
_entry.id   AF-A0A7Y4U813-F1
#
_cell.length_a   1.000
_cell.length_b   1.000
_cell.length_c   1.000
_cell.angle_alpha   90.00
_cell.angle_beta   90.00
_cell.angle_gamma   90.00
#
_symmetry.space_group_name_H-M   'P 1'
#
loop_
_entity.id
_entity.type
_entity.pdbx_description
1 polymer ?
#
loop_
_entity_poly.entity_id
_entity_poly.type
_entity_poly.pdbx_seq_one_letter_code
_entity_poly.pdbx_strand_id
1 'polypeptide(L)'
;MKRIIGCVIALLFAPLFIAEAQQQPTRVPLPIVPLLIEYEYAPLYLMQFLTGHARYTQIEAVISKSDAQVILVEKDGRRVWYANTEAKVKALTQAGREAHLAAIDYQAIAGEAGRQTHGVALRDKHGQVIRWRFIPASEPSERGAGLTPLGNVPGVRLNYRDLGTLAGAGTAVQFDNQLIEAEPWPERSSPPYFSGYRGSLTLGLHSGTIALGREEWRVTLKPDSLREGAEWKLTNQFGRERRWRVTALRGDEVTMTESDGTLTLNARVAAEGLALRALQFGQGKQMMRIAFSPELDFASGGKPTVTFQIDQSNQQKLAHGTVSVEKQGGGVSLRWQVKAPDWAKGKTFETLVTTLPDGYAVVAR
;
A
#
# COMPACT_ATOMS: atom_id res chain seq x y z
N MET A 1 -11.96 59.80 83.60
CA MET A 1 -10.93 59.14 82.77
C MET A 1 -11.53 57.87 82.17
N LYS A 2 -11.88 57.88 80.88
CA LYS A 2 -12.46 56.73 80.15
C LYS A 2 -11.36 56.10 79.28
N ARG A 3 -11.12 54.80 79.43
CA ARG A 3 -10.13 54.02 78.66
C ARG A 3 -10.75 53.58 77.32
N ILE A 4 -10.01 53.81 76.23
CA ILE A 4 -10.30 53.32 74.88
C ILE A 4 -9.57 51.97 74.72
N ILE A 5 -10.30 50.92 74.35
CA ILE A 5 -9.74 49.61 73.97
C ILE A 5 -9.55 49.63 72.46
N GLY A 6 -8.29 49.64 72.01
CA GLY A 6 -7.91 49.51 70.61
C GLY A 6 -7.81 48.04 70.20
N CYS A 7 -8.52 47.66 69.15
CA CYS A 7 -8.44 46.35 68.52
C CYS A 7 -7.38 46.41 67.41
N VAL A 8 -6.31 45.62 67.52
CA VAL A 8 -5.23 45.53 66.53
C VAL A 8 -5.56 44.37 65.58
N ILE A 9 -5.81 44.69 64.30
CA ILE A 9 -5.96 43.71 63.22
C ILE A 9 -4.57 43.46 62.63
N ALA A 10 -4.05 42.24 62.81
CA ALA A 10 -2.83 41.78 62.17
C ALA A 10 -3.14 41.21 60.77
N LEU A 11 -2.70 41.90 59.72
CA LEU A 11 -2.74 41.43 58.33
C LEU A 11 -1.54 40.51 58.07
N LEU A 12 -1.80 39.21 57.92
CA LEU A 12 -0.84 38.21 57.45
C LEU A 12 -0.75 38.28 55.91
N PHE A 13 0.36 38.79 55.39
CA PHE A 13 0.73 38.67 53.97
C PHE A 13 1.38 37.29 53.74
N ALA A 14 0.67 36.39 53.06
CA ALA A 14 1.26 35.16 52.53
C ALA A 14 1.92 35.45 51.16
N PRO A 15 3.14 34.97 50.90
CA PRO A 15 3.76 35.08 49.59
C PRO A 15 3.03 34.17 48.58
N LEU A 16 2.46 34.78 47.54
CA LEU A 16 2.00 34.10 46.33
C LEU A 16 3.23 33.56 45.59
N PHE A 17 3.55 32.28 45.81
CA PHE A 17 4.41 31.54 44.90
C PHE A 17 3.61 31.30 43.61
N ILE A 18 3.91 32.08 42.58
CA ILE A 18 3.51 31.73 41.20
C ILE A 18 4.34 30.50 40.84
N ALA A 19 3.73 29.33 40.90
CA ALA A 19 4.30 28.13 40.31
C ALA A 19 4.39 28.37 38.80
N GLU A 20 5.59 28.63 38.30
CA GLU A 20 5.88 28.44 36.87
C GLU A 20 5.55 26.98 36.56
N ALA A 21 4.43 26.78 35.86
CA ALA A 21 4.14 25.49 35.25
C ALA A 21 5.30 25.21 34.30
N GLN A 22 6.21 24.34 34.70
CA GLN A 22 7.22 23.76 33.82
C GLN A 22 6.45 23.08 32.68
N GLN A 23 6.28 23.79 31.57
CA GLN A 23 5.82 23.22 30.32
C GLN A 23 6.86 22.17 29.95
N GLN A 24 6.55 20.89 30.20
CA GLN A 24 7.34 19.81 29.63
C GLN A 24 7.50 20.12 28.14
N PRO A 25 8.72 20.06 27.59
CA PRO A 25 8.94 20.32 26.17
C PRO A 25 7.99 19.41 25.40
N THR A 26 7.04 20.03 24.71
CA THR A 26 5.98 19.31 24.00
C THR A 26 6.68 18.43 22.99
N ARG A 27 6.72 17.12 23.24
CA ARG A 27 7.44 16.19 22.36
C ARG A 27 6.77 16.27 21.00
N VAL A 28 7.49 16.78 20.00
CA VAL A 28 7.01 16.79 18.62
C VAL A 28 6.64 15.36 18.22
N PRO A 29 5.38 15.10 17.84
CA PRO A 29 4.88 13.75 17.65
C PRO A 29 5.52 13.12 16.41
N LEU A 30 5.64 11.79 16.42
CA LEU A 30 6.26 11.05 15.32
C LEU A 30 5.18 10.60 14.31
N PRO A 31 5.38 10.82 12.99
CA PRO A 31 4.50 10.25 11.97
C PRO A 31 4.71 8.73 11.87
N ILE A 32 3.77 7.98 12.44
CA ILE A 32 3.77 6.51 12.45
C ILE A 32 2.81 5.98 11.38
N VAL A 33 3.31 5.03 10.58
CA VAL A 33 2.49 4.21 9.67
C VAL A 33 2.33 2.83 10.31
N PRO A 34 1.15 2.43 10.80
CA PRO A 34 0.97 1.22 11.60
C PRO A 34 0.89 -0.09 10.80
N LEU A 35 1.07 -0.01 9.49
CA LEU A 35 0.89 -1.13 8.56
C LEU A 35 2.05 -1.18 7.56
N LEU A 36 2.36 -2.40 7.10
CA LEU A 36 3.26 -2.62 5.98
C LEU A 36 2.41 -2.61 4.71
N ILE A 37 2.44 -1.51 3.96
CA ILE A 37 1.55 -1.32 2.82
C ILE A 37 2.36 -1.12 1.55
N GLU A 38 1.96 -1.83 0.50
CA GLU A 38 2.37 -1.60 -0.87
C GLU A 38 1.16 -1.20 -1.70
N TYR A 39 1.34 -0.20 -2.57
CA TYR A 39 0.37 0.17 -3.58
C TYR A 39 1.07 0.27 -4.93
N GLU A 40 0.49 -0.36 -5.94
CA GLU A 40 0.95 -0.29 -7.32
C GLU A 40 -0.24 -0.09 -8.25
N TYR A 41 -0.08 0.80 -9.22
CA TYR A 41 -0.99 1.01 -10.33
C TYR A 41 -0.31 0.58 -11.64
N ALA A 42 -0.99 -0.29 -12.39
CA ALA A 42 -0.58 -0.71 -13.72
C ALA A 42 -1.60 -0.21 -14.76
N PRO A 43 -1.23 0.76 -15.63
CA PRO A 43 -2.12 1.26 -16.68
C PRO A 43 -2.58 0.15 -17.63
N LEU A 44 -1.66 -0.72 -18.04
CA LEU A 44 -1.94 -1.94 -18.77
C LEU A 44 -1.30 -3.12 -18.02
N TYR A 45 -2.12 -4.11 -17.69
CA TYR A 45 -1.67 -5.35 -17.09
C TYR A 45 -2.13 -6.54 -17.92
N LEU A 46 -1.18 -7.39 -18.31
CA LEU A 46 -1.42 -8.64 -19.02
C LEU A 46 -1.05 -9.80 -18.10
N MET A 47 -1.79 -10.90 -18.18
CA MET A 47 -1.44 -12.15 -17.52
C MET A 47 -1.87 -13.34 -18.37
N GLN A 48 -1.05 -14.39 -18.41
CA GLN A 48 -1.41 -15.68 -18.99
C GLN A 48 -0.91 -16.83 -18.08
N PHE A 49 -1.77 -17.83 -17.87
CA PHE A 49 -1.37 -19.09 -17.26
C PHE A 49 -0.61 -19.96 -18.27
N LEU A 50 0.44 -20.64 -17.80
CA LEU A 50 1.33 -21.46 -18.61
C LEU A 50 1.14 -22.94 -18.26
N THR A 51 0.24 -23.62 -18.96
CA THR A 51 0.07 -25.06 -18.80
C THR A 51 1.14 -25.79 -19.61
N GLY A 52 1.94 -26.65 -18.94
CA GLY A 52 2.94 -27.48 -19.62
C GLY A 52 4.36 -26.91 -19.70
N HIS A 53 4.66 -25.70 -19.19
CA HIS A 53 6.06 -25.27 -19.06
C HIS A 53 6.76 -26.05 -17.94
N ALA A 54 8.04 -26.37 -18.12
CA ALA A 54 8.80 -27.14 -17.13
C ALA A 54 8.96 -26.37 -15.80
N ARG A 55 9.15 -25.05 -15.89
CA ARG A 55 9.53 -24.18 -14.74
C ARG A 55 8.47 -23.19 -14.30
N TYR A 56 7.66 -22.69 -15.23
CA TYR A 56 6.79 -21.53 -15.00
C TYR A 56 5.33 -21.94 -15.01
N THR A 57 4.51 -21.24 -14.24
CA THR A 57 3.06 -21.42 -14.16
C THR A 57 2.31 -20.21 -14.70
N GLN A 58 2.98 -19.06 -14.79
CA GLN A 58 2.35 -17.81 -15.22
C GLN A 58 3.41 -16.84 -15.77
N ILE A 59 2.98 -16.02 -16.73
CA ILE A 59 3.66 -14.81 -17.16
C ILE A 59 2.73 -13.61 -16.93
N GLU A 60 3.28 -12.51 -16.45
CA GLU A 60 2.58 -11.22 -16.31
C GLU A 60 3.39 -10.13 -17.00
N ALA A 61 2.72 -9.08 -17.46
CA ALA A 61 3.37 -7.84 -17.87
C ALA A 61 2.65 -6.62 -17.31
N VAL A 62 3.42 -5.66 -16.81
CA VAL A 62 2.98 -4.32 -16.43
C VAL A 62 3.58 -3.35 -17.41
N ILE A 63 2.73 -2.67 -18.18
CA ILE A 63 3.15 -1.76 -19.25
C ILE A 63 2.62 -0.34 -18.96
N SER A 64 3.52 0.62 -19.08
CA SER A 64 3.25 2.05 -18.97
C SER A 64 3.91 2.80 -20.13
N LYS A 65 3.84 4.14 -20.16
CA LYS A 65 4.38 4.94 -21.25
C LYS A 65 5.91 4.85 -21.38
N SER A 66 6.63 4.73 -20.27
CA SER A 66 8.10 4.68 -20.24
C SER A 66 8.66 3.37 -19.70
N ASP A 67 7.86 2.63 -18.92
CA ASP A 67 8.33 1.48 -18.17
C ASP A 67 7.56 0.23 -18.58
N ALA A 68 8.30 -0.87 -18.73
CA ALA A 68 7.78 -2.19 -18.97
C ALA A 68 8.41 -3.15 -17.97
N GLN A 69 7.58 -4.04 -17.43
CA GLN A 69 8.00 -5.10 -16.54
C GLN A 69 7.35 -6.41 -16.98
N VAL A 70 8.12 -7.49 -16.94
CA VAL A 70 7.64 -8.86 -17.12
C VAL A 70 7.91 -9.64 -15.84
N ILE A 71 6.95 -10.47 -15.43
CA ILE A 71 7.06 -11.28 -14.22
C ILE A 71 6.83 -12.73 -14.62
N LEU A 72 7.79 -13.58 -14.32
CA LEU A 72 7.64 -15.04 -14.46
C LEU A 72 7.36 -15.62 -13.08
N VAL A 73 6.29 -16.41 -12.97
CA VAL A 73 5.93 -17.12 -11.74
C VAL A 73 6.33 -18.58 -11.91
N GLU A 74 7.12 -19.09 -10.97
CA GLU A 74 7.58 -20.47 -10.95
C GLU A 74 6.57 -21.41 -10.29
N LYS A 75 6.77 -22.72 -10.46
CA LYS A 75 5.90 -23.75 -9.88
C LYS A 75 5.89 -23.77 -8.35
N ASP A 76 6.95 -23.29 -7.72
CA ASP A 76 7.05 -23.12 -6.26
C ASP A 76 6.42 -21.80 -5.76
N GLY A 77 5.85 -20.98 -6.67
CA GLY A 77 5.27 -19.68 -6.36
C GLY A 77 6.29 -18.53 -6.31
N ARG A 78 7.59 -18.81 -6.49
CA ARG A 78 8.61 -17.76 -6.60
C ARG A 78 8.33 -16.92 -7.84
N ARG A 79 8.58 -15.62 -7.72
CA ARG A 79 8.41 -14.64 -8.79
C ARG A 79 9.79 -14.11 -9.19
N VAL A 80 10.02 -13.97 -10.50
CA VAL A 80 11.23 -13.36 -11.06
C VAL A 80 10.80 -12.18 -11.88
N TRP A 81 11.27 -11.00 -11.51
CA TRP A 81 10.90 -9.74 -12.14
C TRP A 81 11.97 -9.33 -13.15
N TYR A 82 11.53 -8.93 -14.34
CA TYR A 82 12.35 -8.32 -15.38
C TYR A 82 11.84 -6.91 -15.61
N ALA A 83 12.71 -5.91 -15.56
CA ALA A 83 12.34 -4.51 -15.79
C ALA A 83 13.28 -3.86 -16.80
N ASN A 84 12.78 -2.89 -17.56
CA ASN A 84 13.54 -2.18 -18.59
C ASN A 84 14.36 -0.99 -18.05
N THR A 85 14.32 -0.71 -16.73
CA THR A 85 15.08 0.38 -16.11
C THR A 85 15.83 -0.08 -14.86
N GLU A 86 17.06 0.41 -14.69
CA GLU A 86 17.88 0.12 -13.50
C GLU A 86 17.21 0.62 -12.20
N ALA A 87 16.53 1.76 -12.27
CA ALA A 87 15.83 2.33 -11.13
C ALA A 87 14.74 1.38 -10.61
N LYS A 88 13.95 0.76 -11.50
CA LYS A 88 12.92 -0.21 -11.10
C LYS A 88 13.55 -1.51 -10.57
N VAL A 89 14.63 -2.00 -11.18
CA VAL A 89 15.37 -3.16 -10.67
C VAL A 89 15.87 -2.89 -9.25
N LYS A 90 16.55 -1.77 -9.03
CA LYS A 90 17.04 -1.35 -7.71
C LYS A 90 15.92 -1.28 -6.69
N ALA A 91 14.78 -0.66 -7.03
CA ALA A 91 13.64 -0.55 -6.13
C ALA A 91 13.06 -1.93 -5.75
N LEU A 92 12.94 -2.85 -6.71
CA LEU A 92 12.46 -4.22 -6.46
C LEU A 92 13.45 -5.00 -5.59
N THR A 93 14.75 -4.91 -5.86
CA THR A 93 15.79 -5.57 -5.06
C THR A 93 15.84 -5.04 -3.63
N GLN A 94 15.69 -3.73 -3.44
CA GLN A 94 15.58 -3.11 -2.10
C GLN A 94 14.32 -3.56 -1.36
N ALA A 95 13.27 -3.96 -2.08
CA ALA A 95 12.09 -4.62 -1.52
C ALA A 95 12.26 -6.14 -1.34
N GLY A 96 13.47 -6.68 -1.47
CA GLY A 96 13.77 -8.11 -1.31
C GLY A 96 13.32 -9.00 -2.46
N ARG A 97 12.97 -8.44 -3.62
CA ARG A 97 12.50 -9.19 -4.79
C ARG A 97 13.65 -9.57 -5.72
N GLU A 98 13.55 -10.72 -6.37
CA GLU A 98 14.49 -11.14 -7.40
C GLU A 98 14.21 -10.37 -8.71
N ALA A 99 15.00 -9.33 -8.99
CA ALA A 99 14.81 -8.48 -10.15
C ALA A 99 16.05 -8.43 -11.05
N HIS A 100 15.83 -8.45 -12.36
CA HIS A 100 16.86 -8.40 -13.40
C HIS A 100 16.56 -7.28 -14.40
N LEU A 101 17.61 -6.61 -14.88
CA LEU A 101 17.49 -5.68 -15.98
C LEU A 101 17.34 -6.46 -17.29
N ALA A 102 16.34 -6.13 -18.10
CA ALA A 102 16.16 -6.73 -19.41
C ALA A 102 15.60 -5.71 -20.41
N ALA A 103 16.08 -5.76 -21.66
CA ALA A 103 15.43 -5.06 -22.75
C ALA A 103 14.08 -5.74 -23.02
N ILE A 104 12.99 -4.99 -22.87
CA ILE A 104 11.62 -5.45 -23.10
C ILE A 104 11.08 -4.66 -24.28
N ASP A 105 10.84 -5.36 -25.39
CA ASP A 105 10.13 -4.82 -26.55
C ASP A 105 8.64 -5.05 -26.38
N TYR A 106 7.87 -3.97 -26.37
CA TYR A 106 6.41 -4.00 -26.28
C TYR A 106 5.80 -3.30 -27.49
N GLN A 107 4.84 -3.97 -28.12
CA GLN A 107 4.12 -3.45 -29.27
C GLN A 107 2.63 -3.74 -29.13
N ALA A 108 1.80 -2.76 -29.47
CA ALA A 108 0.36 -2.93 -29.65
C ALA A 108 0.03 -2.78 -31.13
N ILE A 109 -0.46 -3.85 -31.74
CA ILE A 109 -0.81 -3.90 -33.16
C ILE A 109 -2.33 -3.87 -33.27
N ALA A 110 -2.86 -2.96 -34.08
CA ALA A 110 -4.28 -2.94 -34.40
C ALA A 110 -4.67 -4.25 -35.09
N GLY A 111 -5.62 -4.98 -34.51
CA GLY A 111 -6.22 -6.18 -35.08
C GLY A 111 -7.62 -5.90 -35.63
N GLU A 112 -8.30 -6.96 -36.01
CA GLU A 112 -9.67 -6.90 -36.54
C GLU A 112 -10.66 -6.35 -35.49
N ALA A 113 -11.69 -5.63 -35.97
CA ALA A 113 -12.77 -5.08 -35.16
C ALA A 113 -12.30 -4.21 -33.97
N GLY A 114 -11.18 -3.50 -34.12
CA GLY A 114 -10.65 -2.58 -33.11
C GLY A 114 -9.91 -3.26 -31.94
N ARG A 115 -9.75 -4.59 -31.96
CA ARG A 115 -9.04 -5.32 -30.90
C ARG A 115 -7.53 -5.16 -31.10
N GLN A 116 -6.81 -4.71 -30.08
CA GLN A 116 -5.35 -4.64 -30.14
C GLN A 116 -4.74 -5.98 -29.76
N THR A 117 -3.83 -6.48 -30.58
CA THR A 117 -2.93 -7.59 -30.21
C THR A 117 -1.70 -7.00 -29.53
N HIS A 118 -1.34 -7.55 -28.38
CA HIS A 118 -0.19 -7.10 -27.61
C HIS A 118 0.97 -8.08 -27.77
N GLY A 119 2.12 -7.58 -28.23
CA GLY A 119 3.37 -8.30 -28.31
C GLY A 119 4.31 -7.86 -27.19
N VAL A 120 4.89 -8.82 -26.48
CA VAL A 120 5.97 -8.59 -25.50
C VAL A 120 7.13 -9.53 -25.84
N ALA A 121 8.34 -9.00 -25.95
CA ALA A 121 9.54 -9.81 -26.16
C ALA A 121 10.68 -9.38 -25.24
N LEU A 122 11.42 -10.36 -24.72
CA LEU A 122 12.59 -10.15 -23.88
C LEU A 122 13.54 -11.36 -23.94
N ARG A 123 14.75 -11.17 -23.39
CA ARG A 123 15.62 -12.28 -22.99
C ARG A 123 15.66 -12.37 -21.48
N ASP A 124 15.54 -13.58 -20.97
CA ASP A 124 15.61 -13.83 -19.53
C ASP A 124 17.06 -13.80 -19.03
N LYS A 125 17.28 -13.99 -17.72
CA LYS A 125 18.63 -13.96 -17.11
C LYS A 125 19.55 -15.09 -17.58
N HIS A 126 18.99 -16.12 -18.20
CA HIS A 126 19.71 -17.26 -18.78
C HIS A 126 19.90 -17.12 -20.29
N GLY A 127 19.49 -15.99 -20.89
CA GLY A 127 19.58 -15.73 -22.32
C GLY A 127 18.45 -16.34 -23.16
N GLN A 128 17.50 -17.05 -22.53
CA GLN A 128 16.34 -17.65 -23.20
C GLN A 128 15.46 -16.56 -23.79
N VAL A 129 15.07 -16.73 -25.05
CA VAL A 129 14.19 -15.80 -25.75
C VAL A 129 12.75 -16.08 -25.34
N ILE A 130 12.06 -15.04 -24.89
CA ILE A 130 10.65 -15.10 -24.55
C ILE A 130 9.90 -14.16 -25.49
N ARG A 131 8.89 -14.68 -26.18
CA ARG A 131 7.97 -13.91 -27.02
C ARG A 131 6.54 -14.23 -26.64
N TRP A 132 5.77 -13.22 -26.30
CA TRP A 132 4.40 -13.35 -25.87
C TRP A 132 3.48 -12.56 -26.78
N ARG A 133 2.51 -13.25 -27.37
CA ARG A 133 1.40 -12.66 -28.09
C ARG A 133 0.14 -12.81 -27.25
N PHE A 134 -0.44 -11.69 -26.86
CA PHE A 134 -1.72 -11.64 -26.16
C PHE A 134 -2.79 -11.07 -27.08
N ILE A 135 -3.83 -11.86 -27.35
CA ILE A 135 -4.99 -11.45 -28.14
C ILE A 135 -6.17 -11.37 -27.19
N PRO A 136 -6.85 -10.21 -27.03
CA PRO A 136 -8.01 -10.12 -26.16
C PRO A 136 -9.24 -10.80 -26.78
N ALA A 137 -10.06 -11.45 -25.96
CA ALA A 137 -11.30 -12.10 -26.41
C ALA A 137 -12.36 -11.07 -26.88
N SER A 138 -12.34 -9.88 -26.30
CA SER A 138 -13.21 -8.74 -26.62
C SER A 138 -12.51 -7.42 -26.33
N GLU A 139 -13.11 -6.29 -26.65
CA GLU A 139 -12.68 -5.02 -26.08
C GLU A 139 -12.78 -5.05 -24.53
N PRO A 140 -11.78 -4.52 -23.79
CA PRO A 140 -11.86 -4.40 -22.34
C PRO A 140 -13.05 -3.52 -21.94
N SER A 141 -13.84 -3.96 -20.96
CA SER A 141 -15.04 -3.23 -20.53
C SER A 141 -15.27 -3.34 -19.03
N GLU A 142 -16.25 -2.57 -18.54
CA GLU A 142 -16.69 -2.61 -17.14
C GLU A 142 -17.21 -3.99 -16.72
N ARG A 143 -17.65 -4.84 -17.66
CA ARG A 143 -18.02 -6.23 -17.36
C ARG A 143 -16.85 -7.06 -16.84
N GLY A 144 -15.62 -6.69 -17.22
CA GLY A 144 -14.38 -7.29 -16.72
C GLY A 144 -13.77 -6.55 -15.53
N ALA A 145 -14.43 -5.49 -15.02
CA ALA A 145 -13.96 -4.70 -13.89
C ALA A 145 -14.16 -5.42 -12.54
N GLY A 146 -13.74 -4.75 -11.47
CA GLY A 146 -14.03 -5.15 -10.10
C GLY A 146 -12.90 -5.91 -9.41
N LEU A 147 -13.15 -6.22 -8.14
CA LEU A 147 -12.21 -6.93 -7.28
C LEU A 147 -12.01 -8.36 -7.74
N THR A 148 -10.76 -8.76 -7.87
CA THR A 148 -10.38 -10.15 -8.11
C THR A 148 -10.22 -10.87 -6.76
N PRO A 149 -10.99 -11.95 -6.49
CA PRO A 149 -10.74 -12.78 -5.33
C PRO A 149 -9.34 -13.38 -5.43
N LEU A 150 -8.49 -13.01 -4.48
CA LEU A 150 -7.19 -13.64 -4.29
C LEU A 150 -7.39 -14.65 -3.17
N GLY A 151 -7.02 -15.91 -3.39
CA GLY A 151 -7.28 -17.01 -2.46
C GLY A 151 -6.59 -16.85 -1.10
N ASN A 152 -5.94 -17.91 -0.62
CA ASN A 152 -5.21 -17.83 0.63
C ASN A 152 -3.84 -17.15 0.44
N VAL A 153 -3.84 -15.83 0.26
CA VAL A 153 -2.63 -15.01 0.28
C VAL A 153 -2.35 -14.51 1.70
N PRO A 154 -1.10 -14.52 2.17
CA PRO A 154 -0.72 -13.87 3.43
C PRO A 154 -1.11 -12.38 3.44
N GLY A 155 -1.61 -11.90 4.57
CA GLY A 155 -2.09 -10.51 4.72
C GLY A 155 -3.41 -10.25 3.98
N VAL A 156 -3.60 -9.01 3.52
CA VAL A 156 -4.78 -8.58 2.74
C VAL A 156 -4.32 -7.96 1.44
N ARG A 157 -4.71 -8.54 0.31
CA ARG A 157 -4.40 -7.99 -1.02
C ARG A 157 -5.66 -7.71 -1.81
N LEU A 158 -5.79 -6.49 -2.32
CA LEU A 158 -6.92 -6.02 -3.13
C LEU A 158 -6.42 -5.69 -4.53
N ASN A 159 -6.85 -6.49 -5.50
CA ASN A 159 -6.65 -6.23 -6.92
C ASN A 159 -7.97 -5.76 -7.54
N TYR A 160 -8.11 -4.46 -7.75
CA TYR A 160 -9.25 -3.89 -8.48
C TYR A 160 -8.86 -3.58 -9.92
N ARG A 161 -9.76 -3.88 -10.85
CA ARG A 161 -9.59 -3.65 -12.29
C ARG A 161 -10.61 -2.61 -12.74
N ASP A 162 -10.19 -1.54 -13.40
CA ASP A 162 -11.11 -0.54 -13.96
C ASP A 162 -11.86 -1.10 -15.16
N LEU A 163 -11.13 -1.73 -16.09
CA LEU A 163 -11.68 -2.43 -17.24
C LEU A 163 -10.93 -3.73 -17.46
N GLY A 164 -11.61 -4.75 -17.99
CA GLY A 164 -10.96 -6.03 -18.26
C GLY A 164 -11.59 -6.84 -19.36
N THR A 165 -10.82 -7.80 -19.86
CA THR A 165 -11.26 -8.89 -20.72
C THR A 165 -10.37 -10.11 -20.50
N LEU A 166 -10.77 -11.26 -21.04
CA LEU A 166 -9.96 -12.48 -21.02
C LEU A 166 -9.08 -12.58 -22.25
N ALA A 167 -8.12 -13.51 -22.23
CA ALA A 167 -7.41 -13.93 -23.43
C ALA A 167 -8.40 -14.54 -24.43
N GLY A 168 -8.18 -14.28 -25.70
CA GLY A 168 -8.86 -14.87 -26.85
C GLY A 168 -7.98 -15.91 -27.55
N ALA A 169 -8.56 -16.55 -28.56
CA ALA A 169 -7.88 -17.56 -29.37
C ALA A 169 -6.59 -17.02 -30.00
N GLY A 170 -5.54 -17.86 -30.03
CA GLY A 170 -4.22 -17.50 -30.56
C GLY A 170 -3.30 -16.77 -29.58
N THR A 171 -3.75 -16.50 -28.35
CA THR A 171 -2.88 -16.05 -27.25
C THR A 171 -1.88 -17.15 -26.90
N ALA A 172 -0.58 -16.83 -26.91
CA ALA A 172 0.47 -17.82 -26.69
C ALA A 172 1.80 -17.18 -26.27
N VAL A 173 2.60 -17.94 -25.52
CA VAL A 173 3.95 -17.58 -25.09
C VAL A 173 4.92 -18.58 -25.68
N GLN A 174 5.98 -18.09 -26.31
CA GLN A 174 7.06 -18.88 -26.85
C GLN A 174 8.31 -18.70 -25.98
N PHE A 175 8.85 -19.80 -25.47
CA PHE A 175 10.15 -19.90 -24.81
C PHE A 175 11.11 -20.63 -25.75
N ASP A 176 12.03 -19.90 -26.40
CA ASP A 176 12.87 -20.40 -27.49
C ASP A 176 12.05 -21.12 -28.58
N ASN A 177 12.11 -22.46 -28.62
CA ASN A 177 11.40 -23.30 -29.59
C ASN A 177 10.10 -23.92 -29.03
N GLN A 178 9.78 -23.69 -27.76
CA GLN A 178 8.57 -24.21 -27.12
C GLN A 178 7.45 -23.16 -27.17
N LEU A 179 6.37 -23.46 -27.90
CA LEU A 179 5.15 -22.65 -27.91
C LEU A 179 4.14 -23.18 -26.88
N ILE A 180 3.59 -22.27 -26.07
CA ILE A 180 2.59 -22.56 -25.05
C ILE A 180 1.36 -21.68 -25.32
N GLU A 181 0.31 -22.30 -25.85
CA GLU A 181 -0.96 -21.63 -26.10
C GLU A 181 -1.75 -21.47 -24.80
N ALA A 182 -2.53 -20.39 -24.70
CA ALA A 182 -3.49 -20.26 -23.62
C ALA A 182 -4.58 -21.33 -23.81
N GLU A 183 -4.98 -21.98 -22.73
CA GLU A 183 -6.04 -22.99 -22.77
C GLU A 183 -7.42 -22.33 -22.70
N PRO A 184 -8.46 -22.92 -23.32
CA PRO A 184 -9.83 -22.48 -23.13
C PRO A 184 -10.21 -22.41 -21.65
N TRP A 185 -11.10 -21.48 -21.30
CA TRP A 185 -11.64 -21.31 -19.96
C TRP A 185 -13.16 -21.51 -19.98
N PRO A 186 -13.65 -22.76 -20.00
CA PRO A 186 -15.08 -23.06 -20.15
C PRO A 186 -15.95 -22.39 -19.09
N GLU A 187 -15.49 -22.36 -17.83
CA GLU A 187 -16.21 -21.78 -16.70
C GLU A 187 -16.42 -20.26 -16.81
N ARG A 188 -15.68 -19.60 -17.71
CA ARG A 188 -15.78 -18.17 -17.99
C ARG A 188 -16.25 -17.87 -19.42
N SER A 189 -16.51 -18.90 -20.22
CA SER A 189 -16.93 -18.77 -21.61
C SER A 189 -18.45 -18.85 -21.73
N SER A 190 -19.01 -18.19 -22.75
CA SER A 190 -20.41 -18.30 -23.14
C SER A 190 -20.52 -18.37 -24.68
N PRO A 191 -20.12 -19.50 -25.30
CA PRO A 191 -20.19 -19.65 -26.75
C PRO A 191 -21.65 -19.59 -27.28
N PRO A 192 -21.89 -19.12 -28.52
CA PRO A 192 -20.90 -18.60 -29.47
C PRO A 192 -20.49 -17.14 -29.22
N TYR A 193 -21.12 -16.46 -28.25
CA TYR A 193 -20.99 -15.02 -28.05
C TYR A 193 -19.64 -14.60 -27.44
N PHE A 194 -19.03 -15.47 -26.63
CA PHE A 194 -17.77 -15.21 -25.97
C PHE A 194 -17.01 -16.50 -25.65
N SER A 195 -15.75 -16.59 -26.07
CA SER A 195 -14.84 -17.68 -25.72
C SER A 195 -13.59 -17.11 -25.06
N GLY A 196 -13.48 -17.33 -23.75
CA GLY A 196 -12.35 -16.90 -22.95
C GLY A 196 -11.30 -18.01 -22.85
N TYR A 197 -10.04 -17.60 -22.78
CA TYR A 197 -8.88 -18.45 -22.55
C TYR A 197 -8.20 -18.03 -21.24
N ARG A 198 -7.33 -18.89 -20.69
CA ARG A 198 -6.65 -18.72 -19.40
C ARG A 198 -5.59 -17.62 -19.43
N GLY A 199 -6.06 -16.38 -19.45
CA GLY A 199 -5.30 -15.16 -19.33
C GLY A 199 -6.25 -13.97 -19.22
N SER A 200 -5.73 -12.81 -18.86
CA SER A 200 -6.51 -11.59 -18.77
C SER A 200 -5.71 -10.36 -19.17
N LEU A 201 -6.41 -9.42 -19.78
CA LEU A 201 -5.94 -8.05 -19.98
C LEU A 201 -6.77 -7.14 -19.09
N THR A 202 -6.09 -6.24 -18.38
CA THR A 202 -6.69 -5.21 -17.55
C THR A 202 -6.15 -3.85 -17.97
N LEU A 203 -7.06 -2.90 -18.14
CA LEU A 203 -6.71 -1.48 -18.21
C LEU A 203 -7.04 -0.88 -16.85
N GLY A 204 -6.04 -0.27 -16.20
CA GLY A 204 -6.16 0.25 -14.84
C GLY A 204 -6.27 -0.85 -13.79
N LEU A 205 -5.16 -1.52 -13.47
CA LEU A 205 -5.08 -2.42 -12.32
C LEU A 205 -4.57 -1.65 -11.10
N HIS A 206 -5.34 -1.66 -10.03
CA HIS A 206 -4.96 -1.19 -8.71
C HIS A 206 -4.63 -2.38 -7.82
N SER A 207 -3.39 -2.47 -7.34
CA SER A 207 -2.93 -3.54 -6.44
C SER A 207 -2.52 -2.92 -5.10
N GLY A 208 -3.35 -3.09 -4.09
CA GLY A 208 -3.06 -2.70 -2.71
C GLY A 208 -2.80 -3.93 -1.85
N THR A 209 -1.66 -3.97 -1.15
CA THR A 209 -1.29 -5.08 -0.28
C THR A 209 -1.00 -4.56 1.12
N ILE A 210 -1.69 -5.11 2.11
CA ILE A 210 -1.29 -5.07 3.52
C ILE A 210 -0.49 -6.35 3.77
N ALA A 211 0.83 -6.18 3.86
CA ALA A 211 1.79 -7.28 3.99
C ALA A 211 2.00 -7.67 5.46
N LEU A 212 2.46 -8.91 5.65
CA LEU A 212 3.03 -9.38 6.91
C LEU A 212 4.54 -9.14 6.91
N GLY A 213 5.15 -9.01 8.08
CA GLY A 213 6.60 -8.82 8.21
C GLY A 213 6.98 -7.85 9.33
N ARG A 214 8.18 -7.28 9.23
CA ARG A 214 8.71 -6.33 10.20
C ARG A 214 9.44 -5.17 9.50
N GLU A 215 9.14 -3.96 9.93
CA GLU A 215 9.92 -2.77 9.60
C GLU A 215 10.29 -2.01 10.88
N GLU A 216 11.52 -1.53 10.95
CA GLU A 216 12.02 -0.69 12.03
C GLU A 216 12.58 0.58 11.42
N TRP A 217 12.05 1.73 11.83
CA TRP A 217 12.35 3.04 11.29
C TRP A 217 13.06 3.87 12.35
N ARG A 218 14.33 4.19 12.11
CA ARG A 218 15.13 5.10 12.94
C ARG A 218 15.00 6.53 12.43
N VAL A 219 14.69 7.45 13.33
CA VAL A 219 14.66 8.90 13.10
C VAL A 219 16.10 9.43 13.08
N THR A 220 16.49 9.97 11.94
CA THR A 220 17.80 10.59 11.72
C THR A 220 17.71 12.11 11.70
N LEU A 221 16.51 12.66 11.48
CA LEU A 221 16.20 14.08 11.63
C LEU A 221 14.81 14.22 12.25
N LYS A 222 14.69 15.08 13.26
CA LYS A 222 13.43 15.44 13.92
C LYS A 222 13.33 16.97 13.98
N PRO A 223 12.15 17.58 13.76
CA PRO A 223 12.01 19.02 13.88
C PRO A 223 11.82 19.44 15.34
N ASP A 224 12.20 20.68 15.66
CA ASP A 224 12.08 21.24 17.01
C ASP A 224 10.62 21.55 17.40
N SER A 225 9.77 21.81 16.41
CA SER A 225 8.34 22.08 16.60
C SER A 225 7.49 21.55 15.45
N LEU A 226 6.23 21.26 15.74
CA LEU A 226 5.23 20.89 14.74
C LEU A 226 4.69 22.16 14.09
N ARG A 227 5.09 22.43 12.85
CA ARG A 227 4.65 23.57 12.04
C ARG A 227 4.69 23.21 10.56
N GLU A 228 4.01 23.97 9.71
CA GLU A 228 4.14 23.79 8.26
C GLU A 228 5.61 23.87 7.83
N GLY A 229 6.01 22.95 6.94
CA GLY A 229 7.39 22.79 6.51
C GLY A 229 8.30 22.02 7.49
N ALA A 230 7.82 21.62 8.68
CA ALA A 230 8.61 20.78 9.59
C ALA A 230 8.86 19.40 8.96
N GLU A 231 10.07 18.85 9.19
CA GLU A 231 10.52 17.62 8.53
C GLU A 231 11.04 16.55 9.48
N TRP A 232 10.77 15.29 9.13
CA TRP A 232 11.40 14.12 9.72
C TRP A 232 12.15 13.37 8.62
N LYS A 233 13.35 12.90 8.93
CA LYS A 233 14.05 11.89 8.12
C LYS A 233 14.12 10.62 8.92
N LEU A 234 13.72 9.52 8.29
CA LEU A 234 13.81 8.19 8.86
C LEU A 234 14.54 7.26 7.89
N THR A 235 15.24 6.28 8.45
CA THR A 235 15.90 5.21 7.70
C THR A 235 15.49 3.88 8.31
N ASN A 236 15.14 2.91 7.48
CA ASN A 236 14.81 1.56 7.96
C ASN A 236 16.00 0.60 7.93
N GLN A 237 15.82 -0.60 8.47
CA GLN A 237 16.85 -1.63 8.51
C GLN A 237 17.31 -2.14 7.13
N PHE A 238 16.57 -1.83 6.07
CA PHE A 238 16.89 -2.18 4.67
C PHE A 238 17.54 -1.02 3.90
N GLY A 239 17.86 0.09 4.58
CA GLY A 239 18.45 1.28 3.96
C GLY A 239 17.47 2.14 3.17
N ARG A 240 16.15 1.90 3.27
CA ARG A 240 15.14 2.78 2.70
C ARG A 240 15.05 4.05 3.53
N GLU A 241 15.03 5.20 2.86
CA GLU A 241 14.77 6.49 3.49
C GLU A 241 13.28 6.86 3.38
N ARG A 242 12.77 7.55 4.40
CA ARG A 242 11.48 8.24 4.40
C ARG A 242 11.68 9.68 4.85
N ARG A 243 11.12 10.63 4.10
CA ARG A 243 11.22 12.05 4.42
C ARG A 243 9.84 12.66 4.51
N TRP A 244 9.33 12.80 5.73
CA TRP A 244 8.05 13.45 5.98
C TRP A 244 8.20 14.95 6.03
N ARG A 245 7.22 15.66 5.48
CA ARG A 245 7.06 17.10 5.63
C ARG A 245 5.62 17.42 6.04
N VAL A 246 5.43 18.33 7.00
CA VAL A 246 4.10 18.92 7.27
C VAL A 246 3.73 19.82 6.09
N THR A 247 2.68 19.47 5.38
CA THR A 247 2.19 20.23 4.21
C THR A 247 1.00 21.12 4.55
N ALA A 248 0.28 20.84 5.63
CA ALA A 248 -0.76 21.71 6.17
C ALA A 248 -0.92 21.50 7.69
N LEU A 249 -1.18 22.59 8.41
CA LEU A 249 -1.54 22.56 9.84
C LEU A 249 -2.68 23.55 10.11
N ARG A 250 -3.85 23.05 10.54
CA ARG A 250 -5.06 23.88 10.78
C ARG A 250 -5.72 23.48 12.09
N GLY A 251 -5.52 24.30 13.13
CA GLY A 251 -5.98 23.95 14.47
C GLY A 251 -5.25 22.70 14.98
N ASP A 252 -5.99 21.65 15.30
CA ASP A 252 -5.45 20.34 15.65
C ASP A 252 -5.32 19.39 14.45
N GLU A 253 -5.70 19.78 13.23
CA GLU A 253 -5.53 18.93 12.05
C GLU A 253 -4.18 19.13 11.38
N VAL A 254 -3.50 18.02 11.07
CA VAL A 254 -2.21 17.99 10.40
C VAL A 254 -2.22 17.05 9.19
N THR A 255 -1.70 17.55 8.08
CA THR A 255 -1.38 16.75 6.90
C THR A 255 0.13 16.68 6.74
N MET A 256 0.64 15.46 6.61
CA MET A 256 2.04 15.18 6.39
C MET A 256 2.20 14.36 5.11
N THR A 257 3.17 14.69 4.28
CA THR A 257 3.41 14.02 2.99
C THR A 257 4.87 13.61 2.90
N GLU A 258 5.13 12.39 2.40
CA GLU A 258 6.48 12.00 2.01
C GLU A 258 6.98 12.88 0.86
N SER A 259 8.28 13.19 0.84
CA SER A 259 8.84 14.17 -0.10
C SER A 259 8.66 13.80 -1.58
N ASP A 260 8.47 12.52 -1.89
CA ASP A 260 8.18 12.02 -3.24
C ASP A 260 6.68 12.00 -3.59
N GLY A 261 5.82 12.40 -2.65
CA GLY A 261 4.36 12.43 -2.80
C GLY A 261 3.69 11.05 -2.76
N THR A 262 4.42 9.97 -2.50
CA THR A 262 3.89 8.60 -2.58
C THR A 262 3.08 8.21 -1.35
N LEU A 263 3.22 8.91 -0.23
CA LEU A 263 2.47 8.66 0.99
C LEU A 263 2.03 9.97 1.64
N THR A 264 0.76 10.06 2.00
CA THR A 264 0.18 11.15 2.78
C THR A 264 -0.52 10.60 4.02
N LEU A 265 -0.28 11.25 5.15
CA LEU A 265 -0.88 10.97 6.45
C LEU A 265 -1.74 12.18 6.84
N ASN A 266 -3.01 11.92 7.14
CA ASN A 266 -3.92 12.90 7.71
C ASN A 266 -4.24 12.49 9.15
N ALA A 267 -4.03 13.39 10.10
CA ALA A 267 -4.20 13.12 11.52
C ALA A 267 -4.68 14.33 12.30
N ARG A 268 -5.17 14.08 13.51
CA ARG A 268 -5.39 15.09 14.54
C ARG A 268 -4.28 15.03 15.57
N VAL A 269 -3.79 16.19 15.98
CA VAL A 269 -2.81 16.36 17.05
C VAL A 269 -3.53 16.14 18.36
N ALA A 270 -3.13 15.10 19.09
CA ALA A 270 -3.63 14.76 20.41
C ALA A 270 -2.55 15.01 21.47
N ALA A 271 -2.92 14.97 22.75
CA ALA A 271 -2.01 15.28 23.86
C ALA A 271 -0.73 14.42 23.86
N GLU A 272 -0.85 13.16 23.46
CA GLU A 272 0.21 12.15 23.55
C GLU A 272 0.73 11.71 22.16
N GLY A 273 0.30 12.33 21.06
CA GLY A 273 0.70 11.91 19.72
C GLY A 273 -0.23 12.36 18.60
N LEU A 274 -0.28 11.55 17.53
CA LEU A 274 -1.19 11.73 16.40
C LEU A 274 -2.30 10.69 16.44
N ALA A 275 -3.54 11.14 16.29
CA ALA A 275 -4.70 10.29 16.04
C ALA A 275 -4.96 10.23 14.53
N LEU A 276 -4.72 9.08 13.90
CA LEU A 276 -4.76 8.94 12.45
C LEU A 276 -6.18 8.94 11.91
N ARG A 277 -6.47 9.83 10.94
CA ARG A 277 -7.70 9.82 10.15
C ARG A 277 -7.59 8.98 8.90
N ALA A 278 -6.48 9.13 8.18
CA ALA A 278 -6.27 8.41 6.95
C ALA A 278 -4.79 8.30 6.57
N LEU A 279 -4.50 7.24 5.82
CA LEU A 279 -3.26 7.05 5.08
C LEU A 279 -3.59 6.97 3.59
N GLN A 280 -2.83 7.66 2.74
CA GLN A 280 -3.02 7.67 1.29
C GLN A 280 -1.72 7.30 0.61
N PHE A 281 -1.73 6.24 -0.18
CA PHE A 281 -0.61 5.74 -0.96
C PHE A 281 -0.84 6.10 -2.42
N GLY A 282 0.03 6.91 -3.01
CA GLY A 282 -0.15 7.49 -4.34
C GLY A 282 0.87 6.99 -5.36
N GLN A 283 0.42 6.84 -6.60
CA GLN A 283 1.26 6.67 -7.79
C GLN A 283 0.68 7.54 -8.92
N GLY A 284 1.28 8.71 -9.13
CA GLY A 284 0.75 9.72 -10.03
C GLY A 284 -0.63 10.21 -9.58
N LYS A 285 -1.65 10.11 -10.44
CA LYS A 285 -3.04 10.49 -10.12
C LYS A 285 -3.82 9.40 -9.39
N GLN A 286 -3.26 8.19 -9.30
CA GLN A 286 -3.93 7.03 -8.73
C GLN A 286 -3.52 6.88 -7.27
N MET A 287 -4.44 6.42 -6.43
CA MET A 287 -4.17 6.26 -5.01
C MET A 287 -4.91 5.08 -4.39
N MET A 288 -4.40 4.60 -3.27
CA MET A 288 -5.15 3.82 -2.29
C MET A 288 -5.27 4.62 -1.01
N ARG A 289 -6.46 4.68 -0.41
CA ARG A 289 -6.67 5.33 0.89
C ARG A 289 -7.16 4.32 1.91
N ILE A 290 -6.61 4.37 3.11
CA ILE A 290 -7.15 3.71 4.30
C ILE A 290 -7.64 4.79 5.25
N ALA A 291 -8.94 4.86 5.50
CA ALA A 291 -9.56 5.82 6.40
C ALA A 291 -10.05 5.15 7.68
N PHE A 292 -10.04 5.87 8.79
CA PHE A 292 -10.38 5.40 10.14
C PHE A 292 -11.55 6.21 10.72
N SER A 293 -12.51 5.53 11.37
CA SER A 293 -13.61 6.19 12.09
C SER A 293 -14.00 5.43 13.38
N PRO A 294 -13.89 6.04 14.59
CA PRO A 294 -13.19 7.31 14.85
C PRO A 294 -11.70 7.21 14.50
N GLU A 295 -10.95 8.29 14.69
CA GLU A 295 -9.50 8.31 14.44
C GLU A 295 -8.78 7.18 15.19
N LEU A 296 -7.76 6.61 14.54
CA LEU A 296 -6.90 5.59 15.14
C LEU A 296 -5.85 6.27 16.03
N ASP A 297 -6.10 6.29 17.34
CA ASP A 297 -5.22 6.88 18.35
C ASP A 297 -4.43 5.81 19.12
N PHE A 298 -3.12 5.78 18.88
CA PHE A 298 -2.17 4.88 19.55
C PHE A 298 -2.00 5.17 21.04
N ALA A 299 -2.26 6.40 21.47
CA ALA A 299 -2.05 6.83 22.84
C ALA A 299 -3.32 6.73 23.71
N SER A 300 -4.47 6.43 23.13
CA SER A 300 -5.71 6.27 23.89
C SER A 300 -5.61 5.12 24.91
N GLY A 301 -5.91 5.39 26.19
CA GLY A 301 -5.80 4.40 27.28
C GLY A 301 -6.90 3.33 27.31
N GLY A 302 -7.85 3.37 26.37
CA GLY A 302 -8.94 2.39 26.28
C GLY A 302 -8.65 1.22 25.34
N LYS A 303 -9.63 0.33 25.17
CA LYS A 303 -9.68 -0.66 24.08
C LYS A 303 -10.67 -0.22 22.99
N PRO A 304 -10.48 0.95 22.33
CA PRO A 304 -11.43 1.40 21.33
C PRO A 304 -11.46 0.42 20.17
N THR A 305 -12.65 0.28 19.58
CA THR A 305 -12.81 -0.36 18.27
C THR A 305 -13.00 0.74 17.24
N VAL A 306 -12.08 0.81 16.29
CA VAL A 306 -12.06 1.76 15.18
C VAL A 306 -12.52 1.03 13.92
N THR A 307 -13.37 1.65 13.10
CA THR A 307 -13.66 1.12 11.78
C THR A 307 -12.60 1.57 10.79
N PHE A 308 -12.25 0.72 9.82
CA PHE A 308 -11.40 1.11 8.70
C PHE A 308 -12.12 0.88 7.36
N GLN A 309 -11.81 1.72 6.38
CA GLN A 309 -12.26 1.59 4.99
C GLN A 309 -11.08 1.75 4.04
N ILE A 310 -11.02 0.91 3.01
CA ILE A 310 -10.03 0.98 1.94
C ILE A 310 -10.71 1.39 0.64
N ASP A 311 -10.21 2.48 0.05
CA ASP A 311 -10.61 3.00 -1.25
C ASP A 311 -9.44 2.88 -2.23
N GLN A 312 -9.71 2.71 -3.52
CA GLN A 312 -8.70 2.83 -4.58
C GLN A 312 -9.22 3.81 -5.65
N SER A 313 -8.53 4.94 -5.79
CA SER A 313 -8.86 6.03 -6.70
C SER A 313 -10.32 6.49 -6.58
N ASN A 314 -11.14 6.34 -7.62
CA ASN A 314 -12.55 6.71 -7.61
C ASN A 314 -13.46 5.63 -6.99
N GLN A 315 -12.91 4.44 -6.68
CA GLN A 315 -13.65 3.33 -6.12
C GLN A 315 -13.62 3.37 -4.60
N GLN A 316 -14.77 3.63 -4.02
CA GLN A 316 -14.93 3.74 -2.58
C GLN A 316 -15.33 2.40 -1.97
N LYS A 317 -14.90 2.17 -0.72
CA LYS A 317 -15.32 1.04 0.11
C LYS A 317 -15.08 -0.32 -0.52
N LEU A 318 -13.93 -0.48 -1.18
CA LEU A 318 -13.51 -1.77 -1.75
C LEU A 318 -13.27 -2.83 -0.67
N ALA A 319 -12.76 -2.41 0.49
CA ALA A 319 -12.71 -3.24 1.68
C ALA A 319 -13.03 -2.40 2.91
N HIS A 320 -13.52 -3.06 3.96
CA HIS A 320 -13.71 -2.40 5.25
C HIS A 320 -13.71 -3.41 6.38
N GLY A 321 -13.53 -2.93 7.60
CA GLY A 321 -13.47 -3.77 8.78
C GLY A 321 -13.33 -2.98 10.07
N THR A 322 -12.77 -3.63 11.08
CA THR A 322 -12.51 -3.03 12.39
C THR A 322 -11.08 -3.27 12.85
N VAL A 323 -10.58 -2.35 13.67
CA VAL A 323 -9.30 -2.43 14.37
C VAL A 323 -9.59 -2.30 15.85
N SER A 324 -9.21 -3.31 16.63
CA SER A 324 -9.20 -3.21 18.09
C SER A 324 -7.81 -2.78 18.54
N VAL A 325 -7.75 -1.74 19.37
CA VAL A 325 -6.49 -1.17 19.88
C VAL A 325 -6.26 -1.66 21.30
N GLU A 326 -5.08 -2.21 21.59
CA GLU A 326 -4.69 -2.64 22.93
C GLU A 326 -3.27 -2.19 23.24
N LYS A 327 -3.08 -1.40 24.31
CA LYS A 327 -1.74 -1.06 24.79
C LYS A 327 -1.06 -2.29 25.39
N GLN A 328 0.17 -2.57 24.96
CA GLN A 328 0.99 -3.68 25.46
C GLN A 328 2.43 -3.19 25.63
N GLY A 329 2.94 -3.21 26.87
CA GLY A 329 4.36 -3.03 27.23
C GLY A 329 5.23 -2.20 26.27
N GLY A 330 5.09 -0.87 26.28
CA GLY A 330 5.90 0.04 25.44
C GLY A 330 5.42 0.20 23.99
N GLY A 331 4.32 -0.46 23.61
CA GLY A 331 3.72 -0.37 22.29
C GLY A 331 2.20 -0.55 22.29
N VAL A 332 1.66 -0.72 21.09
CA VAL A 332 0.24 -0.86 20.80
C VAL A 332 0.03 -2.05 19.87
N SER A 333 -0.73 -3.03 20.32
CA SER A 333 -1.26 -4.11 19.48
C SER A 333 -2.55 -3.64 18.81
N LEU A 334 -2.62 -3.83 17.49
CA LEU A 334 -3.79 -3.54 16.68
C LEU A 334 -4.25 -4.86 16.07
N ARG A 335 -5.45 -5.29 16.43
CA ARG A 335 -6.08 -6.48 15.84
C ARG A 335 -7.05 -6.06 14.75
N TRP A 336 -6.73 -6.43 13.52
CA TRP A 336 -7.51 -6.11 12.34
C TRP A 336 -8.48 -7.24 12.03
N GLN A 337 -9.73 -6.90 11.71
CA GLN A 337 -10.75 -7.84 11.28
C GLN A 337 -11.44 -7.32 10.03
N VAL A 338 -11.24 -8.02 8.91
CA VAL A 338 -11.86 -7.67 7.62
C VAL A 338 -13.30 -8.15 7.61
N LYS A 339 -14.22 -7.24 7.24
CA LYS A 339 -15.66 -7.53 7.13
C LYS A 339 -16.12 -7.67 5.68
N ALA A 340 -15.45 -7.00 4.74
CA ALA A 340 -15.68 -7.12 3.31
C ALA A 340 -14.37 -6.87 2.55
N PRO A 341 -14.21 -7.38 1.32
CA PRO A 341 -15.20 -8.15 0.53
C PRO A 341 -15.41 -9.58 1.06
N ASP A 342 -16.42 -10.30 0.54
CA ASP A 342 -16.83 -11.63 1.05
C ASP A 342 -15.69 -12.65 1.11
N TRP A 343 -14.82 -12.69 0.10
CA TRP A 343 -13.67 -13.60 0.06
C TRP A 343 -12.57 -13.24 1.08
N ALA A 344 -12.59 -12.02 1.63
CA ALA A 344 -11.69 -11.58 2.69
C ALA A 344 -12.37 -11.55 4.07
N LYS A 345 -13.68 -11.77 4.13
CA LYS A 345 -14.46 -11.67 5.36
C LYS A 345 -13.96 -12.67 6.40
N GLY A 346 -13.75 -12.17 7.61
CA GLY A 346 -13.22 -12.97 8.72
C GLY A 346 -11.70 -13.14 8.71
N LYS A 347 -10.98 -12.68 7.67
CA LYS A 347 -9.53 -12.57 7.74
C LYS A 347 -9.15 -11.62 8.88
N THR A 348 -8.21 -12.08 9.71
CA THR A 348 -7.64 -11.30 10.79
C THR A 348 -6.13 -11.29 10.66
N PHE A 349 -5.53 -10.20 11.11
CA PHE A 349 -4.09 -10.06 11.25
C PHE A 349 -3.81 -9.08 12.40
N GLU A 350 -2.60 -9.12 12.95
CA GLU A 350 -2.21 -8.26 14.05
C GLU A 350 -1.02 -7.41 13.64
N THR A 351 -1.04 -6.13 14.01
CA THR A 351 0.14 -5.28 13.91
C THR A 351 0.54 -4.77 15.30
N LEU A 352 1.78 -5.01 15.69
CA LEU A 352 2.38 -4.43 16.89
C LEU A 352 3.20 -3.21 16.50
N VAL A 353 2.83 -2.05 17.02
CA VAL A 353 3.57 -0.80 16.87
C VAL A 353 4.33 -0.52 18.17
N THR A 354 5.65 -0.48 18.12
CA THR A 354 6.50 -0.17 19.28
C THR A 354 7.18 1.18 19.06
N THR A 355 7.03 2.10 20.01
CA THR A 355 7.78 3.37 19.96
C THR A 355 9.14 3.14 20.59
N LEU A 356 10.20 3.53 19.88
CA LEU A 356 11.59 3.40 20.32
C LEU A 356 12.13 4.80 20.69
N PRO A 357 13.23 4.89 21.48
CA PRO A 357 13.83 6.19 21.82
C PRO A 357 14.18 7.04 20.60
N ASP A 358 14.63 6.40 19.52
CA ASP A 358 15.08 7.01 18.27
C ASP A 358 14.19 6.63 17.08
N GLY A 359 12.96 6.15 17.27
CA GLY A 359 12.17 5.65 16.15
C GLY A 359 10.91 4.89 16.50
N TYR A 360 10.53 3.97 15.61
CA TYR A 360 9.44 3.04 15.85
C TYR A 360 9.63 1.73 15.06
N ALA A 361 9.01 0.66 15.54
CA ALA A 361 8.95 -0.61 14.84
C ALA A 361 7.49 -1.02 14.61
N VAL A 362 7.25 -1.69 13.48
CA VAL A 362 5.98 -2.30 13.10
C VAL A 362 6.23 -3.77 12.82
N VAL A 363 5.49 -4.65 13.48
CA VAL A 363 5.48 -6.08 13.21
C VAL A 363 4.07 -6.48 12.83
N ALA A 364 3.86 -6.99 11.61
CA ALA A 364 2.59 -7.49 11.11
C ALA A 364 2.63 -9.02 11.01
N ARG A 365 1.66 -9.70 11.63
CA ARG A 365 1.57 -11.17 11.69
C ARG A 365 0.18 -11.71 11.39
#